data_AF-A0A2H0ALU0-F1
#
_entry.id   AF-A0A2H0ALU0-F1
#
_cell.length_a   1.000
_cell.length_b   1.000
_cell.length_c   1.000
_cell.angle_alpha   90.00
_cell.angle_beta   90.00
_cell.angle_gamma   90.00
#
_symmetry.space_group_name_H-M   'P 1'
#
loop_
_entity.id
_entity.type
_entity.pdbx_description
1 polymer ?
#
loop_
_entity_poly.entity_id
_entity_poly.type
_entity_poly.pdbx_seq_one_letter_code
_entity_poly.pdbx_strand_id
1 'polypeptide(L)'
;MKNQKSKIQFKIQNLEEFIKQTLKRLDTKNLKDLATRGKLIREAIKNVEFPKDLEEEIIKAYQRMEKEYGKNVDVAVRSSATAEDLPGASFAGEHETYLGIRGTEDLLSAIRAAMASLFTDRAISYRVDKGFDHFKVALSVGVEKMVRADTGAAGVIFTLDTESGFPNVVLINGSWGLGEMIVKGQVTPDEFLVWKEGLKKDVVNPIIDKHLGVKERKMIYSQVGRGIKQTKIVPTKKTEKENFILNDKEILILARWAVMVEEHYSKKNGHFTPMDLEWARDGRTHELFIIQARPETVHAGRDFSKIKECKLLDKREPVATGASVGSSIAEGKARVILDAKSINTFKKGEVLITDMT
;
A
#
# COMPACT_ATOMS: atom_id res chain seq x y z
N MET A 1 45.41 12.81 -2.31
CA MET A 1 43.96 12.63 -2.04
C MET A 1 43.11 12.74 -3.31
N LYS A 2 43.35 11.91 -4.33
CA LYS A 2 42.57 11.94 -5.60
C LYS A 2 42.24 10.55 -6.19
N ASN A 3 42.37 9.46 -5.42
CA ASN A 3 42.33 8.10 -5.97
C ASN A 3 41.42 7.09 -5.25
N GLN A 4 40.29 7.52 -4.69
CA GLN A 4 39.32 6.60 -4.03
C GLN A 4 37.87 6.68 -4.55
N LYS A 5 37.59 7.53 -5.55
CA LYS A 5 36.23 7.69 -6.10
C LYS A 5 36.00 6.99 -7.46
N SER A 6 36.95 6.22 -8.00
CA SER A 6 36.88 5.67 -9.36
C SER A 6 36.78 4.13 -9.46
N LYS A 7 36.35 3.42 -8.41
CA LYS A 7 36.36 1.94 -8.42
C LYS A 7 35.05 1.23 -8.06
N ILE A 8 33.90 1.86 -8.26
CA ILE A 8 32.59 1.16 -8.23
C ILE A 8 31.75 1.60 -9.42
N GLN A 9 32.28 1.34 -10.61
CA GLN A 9 31.48 1.30 -11.84
C GLN A 9 31.81 -0.02 -12.53
N PHE A 10 31.65 -1.11 -11.79
CA PHE A 10 31.53 -2.40 -12.42
C PHE A 10 30.24 -2.35 -13.23
N LYS A 11 30.36 -2.34 -14.56
CA LYS A 11 29.31 -2.87 -15.43
C LYS A 11 29.06 -4.27 -14.91
N ILE A 12 27.99 -4.47 -14.15
CA ILE A 12 27.57 -5.79 -13.71
C ILE A 12 27.15 -6.50 -15.00
N GLN A 13 28.07 -7.21 -15.64
CA GLN A 13 27.81 -7.94 -16.88
C GLN A 13 26.77 -9.05 -16.68
N ASN A 14 26.55 -9.48 -15.43
CA ASN A 14 25.51 -10.43 -15.06
C ASN A 14 24.91 -10.11 -13.68
N LEU A 15 23.78 -9.40 -13.66
CA LEU A 15 23.07 -8.98 -12.44
C LEU A 15 22.56 -10.18 -11.64
N GLU A 16 22.11 -11.23 -12.33
CA GLU A 16 21.61 -12.45 -11.71
C GLU A 16 22.69 -13.13 -10.86
N GLU A 17 23.88 -13.32 -11.43
CA GLU A 17 25.00 -13.95 -10.71
C GLU A 17 25.45 -13.09 -9.51
N PHE A 18 25.50 -11.77 -9.68
CA PHE A 18 25.81 -10.85 -8.59
C PHE A 18 24.82 -11.00 -7.42
N ILE A 19 23.52 -11.07 -7.71
CA ILE A 19 22.48 -11.26 -6.70
C ILE A 19 22.64 -12.62 -6.02
N LYS A 20 22.85 -13.71 -6.78
CA LYS A 20 23.07 -15.06 -6.23
C LYS A 20 24.25 -15.11 -5.26
N GLN A 21 25.39 -14.54 -5.65
CA GLN A 21 26.58 -14.50 -4.79
C GLN A 21 26.36 -13.64 -3.55
N THR A 22 25.68 -12.50 -3.70
CA THR A 22 25.40 -11.60 -2.58
C THR A 22 24.46 -12.23 -1.55
N LEU A 23 23.49 -13.04 -1.99
CA LEU A 23 22.55 -13.76 -1.10
C LEU A 23 23.09 -15.11 -0.61
N LYS A 24 24.24 -15.58 -1.13
CA LYS A 24 24.81 -16.87 -0.77
C LYS A 24 25.10 -16.93 0.74
N ARG A 25 24.58 -17.97 1.40
CA ARG A 25 24.70 -18.20 2.85
C ARG A 25 24.23 -17.00 3.70
N LEU A 26 23.25 -16.24 3.22
CA LEU A 26 22.61 -15.19 4.01
C LEU A 26 21.92 -15.81 5.22
N ASP A 27 22.19 -15.27 6.40
CA ASP A 27 21.42 -15.55 7.62
C ASP A 27 20.39 -14.43 7.82
N THR A 28 19.10 -14.74 7.65
CA THR A 28 18.00 -13.78 7.80
C THR A 28 17.85 -13.28 9.23
N LYS A 29 18.39 -14.00 10.23
CA LYS A 29 18.38 -13.57 11.63
C LYS A 29 19.43 -12.51 11.92
N ASN A 30 20.45 -12.39 11.06
CA ASN A 30 21.42 -11.30 11.15
C ASN A 30 20.91 -10.07 10.38
N LEU A 31 20.09 -9.26 11.05
CA LEU A 31 19.46 -8.07 10.47
C LEU A 31 20.47 -7.06 9.87
N LYS A 32 21.69 -6.98 10.41
CA LYS A 32 22.73 -6.10 9.85
C LYS A 32 23.27 -6.61 8.53
N ASP A 33 23.54 -7.92 8.43
CA ASP A 33 24.03 -8.55 7.19
C ASP A 33 22.95 -8.51 6.11
N LEU A 34 21.70 -8.82 6.48
CA LEU A 34 20.53 -8.70 5.61
C LEU A 34 20.38 -7.29 5.04
N ALA A 35 20.40 -6.26 5.90
CA ALA A 35 20.28 -4.88 5.45
C ALA A 35 21.43 -4.45 4.52
N THR A 36 22.65 -4.90 4.81
CA THR A 36 23.83 -4.57 4.00
C THR A 36 23.73 -5.21 2.60
N ARG A 37 23.46 -6.52 2.54
CA ARG A 37 23.33 -7.26 1.28
C ARG A 37 22.12 -6.81 0.47
N GLY A 38 20.97 -6.62 1.12
CA GLY A 38 19.77 -6.08 0.50
C GLY A 38 20.04 -4.72 -0.13
N LYS A 39 20.72 -3.81 0.58
CA LYS A 39 21.09 -2.49 0.04
C LYS A 39 22.00 -2.62 -1.20
N LEU A 40 23.03 -3.46 -1.15
CA LEU A 40 23.95 -3.67 -2.28
C LEU A 40 23.20 -4.16 -3.53
N ILE A 41 22.28 -5.10 -3.37
CA ILE A 41 21.45 -5.60 -4.47
C ILE A 41 20.55 -4.50 -5.03
N ARG A 42 19.87 -3.73 -4.16
CA ARG A 42 19.00 -2.64 -4.59
C ARG A 42 19.77 -1.56 -5.35
N GLU A 43 20.98 -1.21 -4.90
CA GLU A 43 21.84 -0.24 -5.59
C GLU A 43 22.32 -0.78 -6.94
N ALA A 44 22.69 -2.07 -7.02
CA ALA A 44 23.04 -2.72 -8.28
C ALA A 44 21.89 -2.64 -9.29
N ILE A 45 20.67 -3.03 -8.90
CA ILE A 45 19.49 -3.00 -9.78
C ILE A 45 19.19 -1.58 -10.27
N LYS A 46 19.28 -0.58 -9.38
CA LYS A 46 19.01 0.83 -9.73
C LYS A 46 19.99 1.41 -10.76
N ASN A 47 21.19 0.85 -10.86
CA ASN A 47 22.26 1.30 -11.74
C ASN A 47 22.37 0.49 -13.05
N VAL A 48 21.54 -0.55 -13.22
CA VAL A 48 21.51 -1.32 -14.47
C VAL A 48 20.77 -0.52 -15.54
N GLU A 49 21.37 -0.42 -16.73
CA GLU A 49 20.72 0.14 -17.91
C GLU A 49 19.69 -0.85 -18.45
N PHE A 50 18.56 -0.34 -18.92
CA PHE A 50 17.60 -1.20 -19.61
C PHE A 50 18.20 -1.68 -20.94
N PRO A 51 17.81 -2.88 -21.41
CA PRO A 51 17.95 -3.22 -22.82
C PRO A 51 17.34 -2.11 -23.68
N LYS A 52 18.02 -1.71 -24.76
CA LYS A 52 17.63 -0.55 -25.57
C LYS A 52 16.23 -0.67 -26.16
N ASP A 53 15.87 -1.87 -26.60
CA ASP A 53 14.54 -2.20 -27.10
C ASP A 53 13.45 -1.98 -26.02
N LEU A 54 13.69 -2.45 -24.79
CA LEU A 54 12.77 -2.23 -23.68
C LEU A 54 12.67 -0.74 -23.30
N GLU A 55 13.80 -0.03 -23.25
CA GLU A 55 13.82 1.40 -22.98
C GLU A 55 12.99 2.17 -24.01
N GLU A 56 13.21 1.91 -25.31
CA GLU A 56 12.47 2.54 -26.39
C GLU A 56 10.96 2.27 -26.31
N GLU A 57 10.55 1.04 -25.98
CA GLU A 57 9.12 0.70 -25.82
C GLU A 57 8.48 1.40 -24.61
N ILE A 58 9.20 1.50 -23.48
CA ILE A 58 8.74 2.29 -22.31
C ILE A 58 8.54 3.75 -22.71
N ILE A 59 9.51 4.34 -23.42
CA ILE A 59 9.45 5.74 -23.87
C ILE A 59 8.28 5.97 -24.81
N LYS A 60 8.10 5.11 -25.82
CA LYS A 60 6.97 5.19 -26.76
C LYS A 60 5.63 5.07 -26.02
N ALA A 61 5.52 4.17 -25.03
CA ALA A 61 4.31 4.02 -24.24
C ALA A 61 4.00 5.30 -23.43
N TYR A 62 5.00 5.88 -22.76
CA TYR A 62 4.84 7.14 -22.02
C TYR A 62 4.45 8.30 -22.95
N GLN A 63 5.07 8.40 -24.12
CA GLN A 63 4.71 9.41 -25.13
C GLN A 63 3.27 9.27 -25.65
N ARG A 64 2.71 8.05 -25.68
CA ARG A 64 1.28 7.87 -25.98
C ARG A 64 0.41 8.47 -24.88
N MET A 65 0.76 8.26 -23.61
CA MET A 65 0.06 8.91 -22.49
C MET A 65 0.19 10.42 -22.55
N GLU A 66 1.34 10.97 -22.94
CA GLU A 66 1.52 12.42 -23.11
C GLU A 66 0.64 12.99 -24.23
N LYS A 67 0.45 12.25 -25.32
CA LYS A 67 -0.45 12.66 -26.40
C LYS A 67 -1.91 12.71 -25.95
N GLU A 68 -2.31 11.80 -25.07
CA GLU A 68 -3.70 11.70 -24.59
C GLU A 68 -3.98 12.67 -23.43
N TYR A 69 -3.06 12.80 -22.47
CA TYR A 69 -3.29 13.52 -21.22
C TYR A 69 -2.50 14.82 -21.08
N GLY A 70 -1.67 15.14 -22.07
CA GLY A 70 -0.83 16.34 -22.10
C GLY A 70 0.65 16.06 -21.81
N LYS A 71 1.50 16.97 -22.27
CA LYS A 71 2.96 16.89 -22.09
C LYS A 71 3.34 16.78 -20.62
N ASN A 72 4.33 15.93 -20.32
CA ASN A 72 4.81 15.64 -18.97
C ASN A 72 3.70 15.17 -18.02
N VAL A 73 2.77 14.33 -18.51
CA VAL A 73 1.73 13.71 -17.69
C VAL A 73 2.34 13.04 -16.45
N ASP A 74 1.77 13.29 -15.27
CA ASP A 74 2.20 12.59 -14.07
C ASP A 74 1.66 11.16 -13.98
N VAL A 75 2.54 10.26 -13.58
CA VAL A 75 2.24 8.83 -13.46
C VAL A 75 2.62 8.27 -12.08
N ALA A 76 1.87 7.27 -11.64
CA ALA A 76 2.23 6.34 -10.59
C ALA A 76 3.02 5.19 -11.20
N VAL A 77 4.10 4.78 -10.54
CA VAL A 77 4.86 3.58 -10.88
C VAL A 77 4.71 2.60 -9.72
N ARG A 78 4.02 1.49 -9.99
CA ARG A 78 3.62 0.47 -9.01
C ARG A 78 4.21 -0.87 -9.39
N SER A 79 4.92 -1.48 -8.47
CA SER A 79 5.29 -2.90 -8.53
C SER A 79 4.05 -3.80 -8.44
N SER A 80 4.01 -4.85 -9.25
CA SER A 80 3.01 -5.91 -9.21
C SER A 80 3.73 -7.26 -9.35
N ALA A 81 3.94 -7.95 -8.23
CA ALA A 81 4.64 -9.23 -8.21
C ALA A 81 3.67 -10.40 -8.37
N THR A 82 4.06 -11.37 -9.20
CA THR A 82 3.28 -12.62 -9.45
C THR A 82 3.02 -13.46 -8.21
N ALA A 83 3.79 -13.24 -7.14
CA ALA A 83 3.65 -13.96 -5.87
C ALA A 83 2.73 -13.25 -4.85
N GLU A 84 2.24 -12.04 -5.13
CA GLU A 84 1.29 -11.30 -4.27
C GLU A 84 -0.05 -12.04 -4.09
N ASP A 85 -0.42 -12.87 -5.06
CA ASP A 85 -1.69 -13.58 -5.10
C ASP A 85 -1.58 -15.06 -4.67
N LEU A 86 -0.41 -15.51 -4.18
CA LEU A 86 -0.28 -16.89 -3.70
C LEU A 86 -1.02 -17.07 -2.36
N PRO A 87 -1.85 -18.12 -2.20
CA PRO A 87 -2.55 -18.40 -0.94
C PRO A 87 -1.57 -18.49 0.23
N GLY A 88 -1.72 -17.60 1.23
CA GLY A 88 -0.84 -17.53 2.40
C GLY A 88 0.43 -16.67 2.25
N ALA A 89 0.61 -16.01 1.10
CA ALA A 89 1.69 -15.06 0.84
C ALA A 89 1.15 -13.66 0.56
N SER A 90 0.64 -13.00 1.60
CA SER A 90 0.32 -11.58 1.50
C SER A 90 1.61 -10.75 1.56
N PHE A 91 2.14 -10.40 0.40
CA PHE A 91 3.19 -9.37 0.25
C PHE A 91 2.61 -7.94 0.33
N ALA A 92 1.36 -7.81 0.78
CA ALA A 92 0.65 -6.54 0.87
C ALA A 92 1.49 -5.48 1.60
N GLY A 93 1.80 -4.39 0.91
CA GLY A 93 2.54 -3.25 1.46
C GLY A 93 4.07 -3.43 1.54
N GLU A 94 4.65 -4.49 0.97
CA GLU A 94 6.12 -4.69 0.97
C GLU A 94 6.85 -4.05 -0.21
N HIS A 95 6.12 -3.63 -1.25
CA HIS A 95 6.71 -3.06 -2.45
C HIS A 95 6.55 -1.54 -2.53
N GLU A 96 7.51 -0.88 -3.19
CA GLU A 96 7.58 0.58 -3.22
C GLU A 96 6.76 1.13 -4.39
N THR A 97 5.78 1.98 -4.08
CA THR A 97 5.05 2.81 -5.04
C THR A 97 5.71 4.19 -5.16
N TYR A 98 5.87 4.68 -6.39
CA TYR A 98 6.37 6.03 -6.66
C TYR A 98 5.29 6.86 -7.34
N LEU A 99 4.93 7.98 -6.71
CA LEU A 99 3.79 8.80 -7.13
C LEU A 99 4.26 10.13 -7.72
N GLY A 100 3.51 10.64 -8.72
CA GLY A 100 3.75 11.96 -9.30
C GLY A 100 4.99 12.05 -10.19
N ILE A 101 5.43 10.93 -10.77
CA ILE A 101 6.60 10.84 -11.64
C ILE A 101 6.30 11.54 -12.97
N ARG A 102 7.25 12.34 -13.47
CA ARG A 102 7.10 13.11 -14.71
C ARG A 102 8.37 13.06 -15.54
N GLY A 103 8.21 12.90 -16.84
CA GLY A 103 9.32 12.84 -17.78
C GLY A 103 9.98 11.47 -17.83
N THR A 104 10.55 11.18 -18.99
CA THR A 104 11.12 9.88 -19.33
C THR A 104 12.23 9.42 -18.37
N GLU A 105 13.15 10.31 -18.00
CA GLU A 105 14.31 9.93 -17.17
C GLU A 105 13.89 9.51 -15.75
N ASP A 106 12.97 10.28 -15.15
CA ASP A 106 12.42 9.98 -13.83
C ASP A 106 11.54 8.73 -13.89
N LEU A 107 10.81 8.51 -14.98
CA LEU A 107 10.03 7.29 -15.21
C LEU A 107 10.94 6.06 -15.25
N LEU A 108 11.97 6.05 -16.08
CA LEU A 108 12.92 4.93 -16.15
C LEU A 108 13.59 4.68 -14.80
N SER A 109 13.93 5.74 -14.07
CA SER A 109 14.49 5.65 -12.73
C SER A 109 13.51 5.07 -11.71
N ALA A 110 12.23 5.46 -11.78
CA ALA A 110 11.17 4.93 -10.93
C ALA A 110 10.89 3.45 -11.23
N ILE A 111 10.91 3.02 -12.49
CA ILE A 111 10.74 1.61 -12.86
C ILE A 111 11.89 0.78 -12.30
N ARG A 112 13.15 1.21 -12.44
CA ARG A 112 14.30 0.51 -11.83
C ARG A 112 14.19 0.45 -10.30
N ALA A 113 13.71 1.53 -9.69
CA ALA A 113 13.50 1.57 -8.25
C ALA A 113 12.38 0.61 -7.79
N ALA A 114 11.29 0.51 -8.55
CA ALA A 114 10.21 -0.46 -8.32
C ALA A 114 10.71 -1.90 -8.47
N MET A 115 11.52 -2.18 -9.50
CA MET A 115 12.19 -3.49 -9.65
C MET A 115 13.12 -3.81 -8.48
N ALA A 116 13.87 -2.82 -7.99
CA ALA A 116 14.73 -2.99 -6.82
C ALA A 116 13.92 -3.27 -5.54
N SER A 117 12.66 -2.84 -5.45
CA SER A 117 11.80 -3.08 -4.28
C SER A 117 11.48 -4.56 -4.04
N LEU A 118 11.66 -5.43 -5.05
CA LEU A 118 11.64 -6.88 -4.83
C LEU A 118 12.67 -7.32 -3.80
N PHE A 119 13.80 -6.62 -3.70
CA PHE A 119 14.91 -6.98 -2.84
C PHE A 119 14.99 -6.09 -1.60
N THR A 120 13.85 -5.62 -1.08
CA THR A 120 13.79 -5.06 0.29
C THR A 120 14.20 -6.10 1.32
N ASP A 121 14.69 -5.66 2.47
CA ASP A 121 15.19 -6.54 3.52
C ASP A 121 14.08 -7.52 3.98
N ARG A 122 12.85 -6.99 4.10
CA ARG A 122 11.66 -7.75 4.43
C ARG A 122 11.30 -8.78 3.37
N ALA A 123 11.26 -8.39 2.09
CA ALA A 123 10.95 -9.33 1.00
C ALA A 123 12.02 -10.42 0.83
N ILE A 124 13.29 -10.11 1.08
CA ILE A 124 14.38 -11.10 1.10
C ILE A 124 14.16 -12.09 2.26
N SER A 125 13.97 -11.58 3.48
CA SER A 125 13.72 -12.45 4.66
C SER A 125 12.54 -13.37 4.42
N TYR A 126 11.41 -12.80 3.97
CA TYR A 126 10.18 -13.55 3.74
C TYR A 126 10.38 -14.72 2.77
N ARG A 127 11.04 -14.48 1.63
CA ARG A 127 11.28 -15.54 0.64
C ARG A 127 12.20 -16.63 1.18
N VAL A 128 13.26 -16.26 1.89
CA VAL A 128 14.16 -17.25 2.51
C VAL A 128 13.43 -18.08 3.57
N ASP A 129 12.65 -17.43 4.43
CA ASP A 129 11.90 -18.08 5.50
C ASP A 129 10.81 -19.03 4.96
N LYS A 130 10.25 -18.72 3.80
CA LYS A 130 9.28 -19.57 3.07
C LYS A 130 9.93 -20.58 2.12
N GLY A 131 11.25 -20.54 1.94
CA GLY A 131 11.98 -21.40 1.00
C GLY A 131 11.68 -21.10 -0.48
N PHE A 132 11.23 -19.89 -0.80
CA PHE A 132 11.00 -19.46 -2.17
C PHE A 132 12.31 -19.08 -2.87
N ASP A 133 12.45 -19.52 -4.12
CA ASP A 133 13.55 -19.09 -4.98
C ASP A 133 13.37 -17.61 -5.37
N HIS A 134 14.40 -16.81 -5.11
CA HIS A 134 14.43 -15.38 -5.40
C HIS A 134 14.23 -15.05 -6.89
N PHE A 135 14.51 -15.98 -7.80
CA PHE A 135 14.41 -15.76 -9.25
C PHE A 135 13.18 -16.39 -9.89
N LYS A 136 12.37 -17.14 -9.14
CA LYS A 136 11.10 -17.70 -9.65
C LYS A 136 9.94 -16.72 -9.57
N VAL A 137 10.15 -15.56 -8.93
CA VAL A 137 9.14 -14.50 -8.82
C VAL A 137 9.36 -13.50 -9.95
N ALA A 138 8.43 -13.47 -10.92
CA ALA A 138 8.39 -12.41 -11.90
C ALA A 138 7.71 -11.16 -11.29
N LEU A 139 8.23 -9.99 -11.63
CA LEU A 139 7.63 -8.69 -11.29
C LEU A 139 7.23 -7.98 -12.57
N SER A 140 5.99 -7.52 -12.60
CA SER A 140 5.53 -6.49 -13.51
C SER A 140 5.58 -5.12 -12.84
N VAL A 141 5.80 -4.06 -13.62
CA VAL A 141 5.70 -2.68 -13.13
C VAL A 141 4.57 -1.99 -13.90
N GLY A 142 3.50 -1.66 -13.19
CA GLY A 142 2.40 -0.86 -13.70
C GLY A 142 2.78 0.63 -13.73
N VAL A 143 2.52 1.28 -14.85
CA VAL A 143 2.67 2.73 -15.03
C VAL A 143 1.30 3.29 -15.35
N GLU A 144 0.75 4.07 -14.42
CA GLU A 144 -0.64 4.52 -14.47
C GLU A 144 -0.71 6.04 -14.37
N LYS A 145 -1.64 6.66 -15.09
CA LYS A 145 -1.89 8.10 -14.96
C LYS A 145 -2.32 8.42 -13.52
N MET A 146 -1.75 9.46 -12.93
CA MET A 146 -2.16 9.94 -11.61
C MET A 146 -3.54 10.61 -11.64
N VAL A 147 -4.31 10.37 -10.58
CA VAL A 147 -5.49 11.16 -10.20
C VAL A 147 -5.03 12.30 -9.28
N ARG A 148 -5.58 13.52 -9.42
CA ARG A 148 -5.17 14.70 -8.62
C ARG A 148 -5.78 14.71 -7.22
N ALA A 149 -5.65 13.58 -6.52
CA ALA A 149 -6.05 13.42 -5.13
C ALA A 149 -5.17 14.20 -4.16
N ASP A 150 -4.00 14.71 -4.58
CA ASP A 150 -3.16 15.63 -3.77
C ASP A 150 -3.92 16.90 -3.37
N THR A 151 -4.90 17.32 -4.18
CA THR A 151 -5.84 18.41 -3.88
C THR A 151 -7.26 17.91 -3.60
N GLY A 152 -7.45 16.60 -3.54
CA GLY A 152 -8.72 15.93 -3.32
C GLY A 152 -8.62 14.95 -2.15
N ALA A 153 -9.18 13.77 -2.33
CA ALA A 153 -9.18 12.71 -1.32
C ALA A 153 -8.92 11.35 -1.97
N ALA A 154 -8.48 10.39 -1.19
CA ALA A 154 -8.29 9.01 -1.63
C ALA A 154 -8.47 8.06 -0.45
N GLY A 155 -8.60 6.77 -0.75
CA GLY A 155 -8.56 5.75 0.28
C GLY A 155 -8.87 4.37 -0.24
N VAL A 156 -9.44 3.55 0.64
CA VAL A 156 -9.68 2.13 0.41
C VAL A 156 -11.14 1.77 0.64
N ILE A 157 -11.61 0.72 -0.01
CA ILE A 157 -12.95 0.16 0.15
C ILE A 157 -12.82 -1.34 0.35
N PHE A 158 -13.45 -1.87 1.39
CA PHE A 158 -13.63 -3.29 1.59
C PHE A 158 -15.09 -3.65 1.34
N THR A 159 -15.33 -4.74 0.62
CA THR A 159 -16.69 -5.24 0.38
C THR A 159 -17.18 -6.18 1.48
N LEU A 160 -16.60 -6.09 2.67
CA LEU A 160 -17.10 -6.69 3.90
C LEU A 160 -16.63 -5.85 5.08
N ASP A 161 -17.17 -6.11 6.26
CA ASP A 161 -16.57 -5.59 7.49
C ASP A 161 -15.27 -6.35 7.78
N THR A 162 -14.14 -5.64 7.78
CA THR A 162 -12.81 -6.23 7.98
C THR A 162 -12.57 -6.70 9.41
N GLU A 163 -13.39 -6.31 10.39
CA GLU A 163 -13.27 -6.80 11.76
C GLU A 163 -14.04 -8.11 11.98
N SER A 164 -15.35 -8.10 11.69
CA SER A 164 -16.22 -9.26 11.91
C SER A 164 -16.24 -10.25 10.75
N GLY A 165 -15.89 -9.81 9.55
CA GLY A 165 -16.08 -10.55 8.30
C GLY A 165 -17.51 -10.45 7.74
N PHE A 166 -18.39 -9.61 8.31
CA PHE A 166 -19.78 -9.53 7.86
C PHE A 166 -19.88 -9.08 6.38
N PRO A 167 -20.44 -9.92 5.49
CA PRO A 167 -20.33 -9.71 4.04
C PRO A 167 -21.36 -8.74 3.46
N ASN A 168 -22.36 -8.30 4.24
CA ASN A 168 -23.48 -7.50 3.71
C ASN A 168 -23.28 -5.99 3.83
N VAL A 169 -22.05 -5.54 4.07
CA VAL A 169 -21.68 -4.12 4.16
C VAL A 169 -20.52 -3.80 3.24
N VAL A 170 -20.42 -2.53 2.85
CA VAL A 170 -19.24 -1.94 2.24
C VAL A 170 -18.64 -0.96 3.26
N LEU A 171 -17.37 -1.16 3.59
CA LEU A 171 -16.59 -0.30 4.46
C LEU A 171 -15.72 0.61 3.59
N ILE A 172 -15.95 1.92 3.63
CA ILE A 172 -15.23 2.92 2.86
C ILE A 172 -14.39 3.76 3.80
N ASN A 173 -13.07 3.73 3.63
CA ASN A 173 -12.14 4.56 4.36
C ASN A 173 -11.49 5.59 3.45
N GLY A 174 -11.28 6.81 3.94
CA GLY A 174 -10.54 7.80 3.17
C GLY A 174 -10.02 9.00 3.96
N SER A 175 -9.07 9.71 3.36
CA SER A 175 -8.43 10.89 3.93
C SER A 175 -8.11 11.88 2.82
N TRP A 176 -7.77 13.11 3.20
CA TRP A 176 -7.34 14.14 2.27
C TRP A 176 -5.96 13.80 1.69
N GLY A 177 -5.72 14.16 0.44
CA GLY A 177 -4.45 13.92 -0.24
C GLY A 177 -4.35 12.55 -0.91
N LEU A 178 -3.13 12.17 -1.28
CA LEU A 178 -2.82 10.89 -1.93
C LEU A 178 -3.02 9.70 -0.97
N GLY A 179 -3.54 8.58 -1.49
CA GLY A 179 -4.00 7.42 -0.71
C GLY A 179 -2.92 6.65 0.06
N GLU A 180 -1.65 6.85 -0.27
CA GLU A 180 -0.49 6.16 0.33
C GLU A 180 -0.45 6.24 1.87
N MET A 181 -0.95 7.34 2.46
CA MET A 181 -1.01 7.52 3.91
C MET A 181 -1.96 6.52 4.58
N ILE A 182 -3.04 6.13 3.90
CA ILE A 182 -4.05 5.22 4.43
C ILE A 182 -3.59 3.78 4.25
N VAL A 183 -3.08 3.45 3.06
CA VAL A 183 -2.53 2.12 2.76
C VAL A 183 -1.42 1.73 3.75
N LYS A 184 -0.63 2.72 4.21
CA LYS A 184 0.44 2.53 5.22
C LYS A 184 -0.03 2.68 6.68
N GLY A 185 -1.31 2.93 6.94
CA GLY A 185 -1.84 3.13 8.29
C GLY A 185 -1.28 4.37 9.03
N GLN A 186 -0.83 5.38 8.30
CA GLN A 186 -0.16 6.58 8.85
C GLN A 186 -1.14 7.73 9.13
N VAL A 187 -2.44 7.53 8.93
CA VAL A 187 -3.47 8.52 9.20
C VAL A 187 -4.75 7.82 9.63
N THR A 188 -5.46 8.39 10.61
CA THR A 188 -6.83 7.99 10.96
C THR A 188 -7.80 8.57 9.92
N PRO A 189 -8.40 7.74 9.06
CA PRO A 189 -9.27 8.20 7.98
C PRO A 189 -10.70 8.46 8.49
N ASP A 190 -11.51 9.13 7.66
CA ASP A 190 -12.96 9.02 7.78
C ASP A 190 -13.38 7.61 7.38
N GLU A 191 -14.43 7.11 8.03
CA GLU A 191 -14.99 5.79 7.80
C GLU A 191 -16.48 5.91 7.51
N PHE A 192 -16.96 5.17 6.51
CA PHE A 192 -18.35 5.12 6.11
C PHE A 192 -18.78 3.67 5.92
N LEU A 193 -19.87 3.28 6.58
CA LEU A 193 -20.42 1.93 6.50
C LEU A 193 -21.73 1.95 5.71
N VAL A 194 -21.81 1.15 4.65
CA VAL A 194 -22.98 1.13 3.74
C VAL A 194 -23.57 -0.26 3.65
N TRP A 195 -24.89 -0.38 3.80
CA TRP A 195 -25.61 -1.64 3.66
C TRP A 195 -25.79 -2.03 2.19
N LYS A 196 -25.26 -3.19 1.78
CA LYS A 196 -25.31 -3.64 0.37
C LYS A 196 -26.72 -3.85 -0.15
N GLU A 197 -27.56 -4.54 0.60
CA GLU A 197 -28.93 -4.85 0.16
C GLU A 197 -29.80 -3.59 0.07
N GLY A 198 -29.49 -2.56 0.87
CA GLY A 198 -30.14 -1.26 0.76
C GLY A 198 -29.84 -0.54 -0.55
N LEU A 199 -28.66 -0.78 -1.15
CA LEU A 199 -28.29 -0.22 -2.46
C LEU A 199 -29.13 -0.80 -3.62
N LYS A 200 -29.65 -2.02 -3.48
CA LYS A 200 -30.44 -2.72 -4.51
C LYS A 200 -31.94 -2.39 -4.44
N LYS A 201 -32.43 -1.98 -3.27
CA LYS A 201 -33.87 -1.88 -2.97
C LYS A 201 -34.41 -0.45 -2.99
N ASP A 202 -33.68 0.50 -3.60
CA ASP A 202 -34.01 1.93 -3.61
C ASP A 202 -34.39 2.49 -2.22
N VAL A 203 -33.72 1.99 -1.18
CA VAL A 203 -33.90 2.50 0.18
C VAL A 203 -33.38 3.94 0.22
N VAL A 204 -34.14 4.83 0.89
CA VAL A 204 -33.86 6.28 0.94
C VAL A 204 -32.42 6.60 1.34
N ASN A 205 -31.84 5.85 2.28
CA ASN A 205 -30.42 5.98 2.63
C ASN A 205 -29.85 4.65 3.18
N PRO A 206 -28.98 3.95 2.45
CA PRO A 206 -28.33 2.74 2.91
C PRO A 206 -27.03 2.98 3.70
N ILE A 207 -26.64 4.24 3.96
CA ILE A 207 -25.50 4.55 4.82
C ILE A 207 -25.90 4.28 6.28
N ILE A 208 -25.22 3.32 6.92
CA ILE A 208 -25.47 2.89 8.30
C ILE A 208 -24.78 3.84 9.29
N ASP A 209 -23.50 4.15 9.02
CA ASP A 209 -22.69 4.94 9.94
C ASP A 209 -21.67 5.82 9.19
N LYS A 210 -21.25 6.91 9.84
CA LYS A 210 -20.21 7.82 9.38
C LYS A 210 -19.35 8.26 10.57
N HIS A 211 -18.07 7.90 10.55
CA HIS A 211 -17.12 8.30 11.57
C HIS A 211 -16.10 9.28 11.01
N LEU A 212 -15.96 10.44 11.68
CA LEU A 212 -15.03 11.48 11.27
C LEU A 212 -13.63 11.18 11.82
N GLY A 213 -12.68 10.94 10.94
CA GLY A 213 -11.28 10.72 11.28
C GLY A 213 -10.55 12.01 11.63
N VAL A 214 -9.48 11.88 12.42
CA VAL A 214 -8.65 13.03 12.82
C VAL A 214 -7.92 13.65 11.62
N LYS A 215 -7.54 12.83 10.62
CA LYS A 215 -6.93 13.26 9.36
C LYS A 215 -5.76 14.23 9.55
N GLU A 216 -4.87 13.97 10.51
CA GLU A 216 -3.90 14.97 10.98
C GLU A 216 -2.93 15.50 9.93
N ARG A 217 -2.52 14.63 9.02
CA ARG A 217 -1.54 14.87 7.98
C ARG A 217 -2.04 14.29 6.65
N LYS A 218 -1.54 14.84 5.55
CA LYS A 218 -1.85 14.38 4.20
C LYS A 218 -0.61 14.40 3.30
N MET A 219 -0.59 13.52 2.31
CA MET A 219 0.44 13.48 1.29
C MET A 219 0.00 14.27 0.06
N ILE A 220 0.86 15.16 -0.43
CA ILE A 220 0.62 16.02 -1.60
C ILE A 220 1.83 16.01 -2.53
N TYR A 221 1.69 16.59 -3.72
CA TYR A 221 2.82 16.82 -4.62
C TYR A 221 3.85 17.77 -4.02
N SER A 222 5.12 17.45 -4.24
CA SER A 222 6.24 18.31 -3.90
C SER A 222 6.46 19.32 -5.03
N GLN A 223 6.64 20.59 -4.68
CA GLN A 223 7.03 21.64 -5.64
C GLN A 223 8.53 21.60 -6.00
N VAL A 224 9.33 20.87 -5.21
CA VAL A 224 10.80 20.79 -5.35
C VAL A 224 11.24 19.34 -5.53
N GLY A 225 10.33 18.46 -5.97
CA GLY A 225 10.64 17.05 -6.19
C GLY A 225 11.78 16.91 -7.21
N ARG A 226 12.76 16.07 -6.87
CA ARG A 226 13.86 15.69 -7.79
C ARG A 226 13.89 14.18 -7.90
N GLY A 227 14.01 13.67 -9.12
CA GLY A 227 14.02 12.24 -9.39
C GLY A 227 12.69 11.59 -8.99
N ILE A 228 12.78 10.45 -8.32
CA ILE A 228 11.63 9.62 -7.96
C ILE A 228 10.86 10.09 -6.70
N LYS A 229 11.33 11.15 -6.02
CA LYS A 229 10.70 11.70 -4.80
C LYS A 229 9.90 12.95 -5.13
N GLN A 230 8.68 12.75 -5.61
CA GLN A 230 7.80 13.82 -6.11
C GLN A 230 6.65 14.17 -5.15
N THR A 231 6.64 13.61 -3.94
CA THR A 231 5.61 13.85 -2.92
C THR A 231 6.20 14.35 -1.60
N LYS A 232 5.35 14.97 -0.77
CA LYS A 232 5.68 15.38 0.60
C LYS A 232 4.47 15.23 1.51
N ILE A 233 4.73 15.03 2.80
CA ILE A 233 3.68 14.98 3.82
C ILE A 233 3.58 16.35 4.49
N VAL A 234 2.37 16.88 4.61
CA VAL A 234 2.07 18.18 5.24
C VAL A 234 0.95 18.03 6.28
N PRO A 235 0.86 18.93 7.27
CA PRO A 235 -0.31 18.99 8.14
C PRO A 235 -1.57 19.30 7.34
N THR A 236 -2.67 18.65 7.70
CA THR A 236 -4.00 18.93 7.13
C THR A 236 -4.56 20.22 7.72
N LYS A 237 -5.26 21.02 6.92
CA LYS A 237 -5.85 22.29 7.40
C LYS A 237 -6.96 22.00 8.42
N LYS A 238 -7.18 22.94 9.36
CA LYS A 238 -8.23 22.78 10.38
C LYS A 238 -9.61 22.50 9.76
N THR A 239 -9.99 23.27 8.75
CA THR A 239 -11.26 23.09 8.03
C THR A 239 -11.38 21.72 7.35
N GLU A 240 -10.27 21.15 6.87
CA GLU A 240 -10.27 19.81 6.27
C GLU A 240 -10.44 18.71 7.32
N LYS A 241 -9.87 18.88 8.52
CA LYS A 241 -10.02 17.90 9.62
C LYS A 241 -11.47 17.81 10.11
N GLU A 242 -12.13 18.96 10.21
CA GLU A 242 -13.48 19.11 10.76
C GLU A 242 -14.60 18.69 9.80
N ASN A 243 -14.28 18.35 8.55
CA ASN A 243 -15.26 17.95 7.53
C ASN A 243 -14.99 16.55 7.00
N PHE A 244 -16.07 15.86 6.64
CA PHE A 244 -15.98 14.60 5.91
C PHE A 244 -15.36 14.80 4.54
N ILE A 245 -14.50 13.86 4.15
CA ILE A 245 -13.86 13.86 2.82
C ILE A 245 -14.85 13.62 1.67
N LEU A 246 -15.95 12.91 1.95
CA LEU A 246 -16.98 12.55 0.98
C LEU A 246 -18.34 13.05 1.43
N ASN A 247 -19.17 13.41 0.45
CA ASN A 247 -20.60 13.59 0.67
C ASN A 247 -21.36 12.27 0.40
N ASP A 248 -22.62 12.22 0.82
CA ASP A 248 -23.48 11.03 0.72
C ASP A 248 -23.60 10.49 -0.70
N LYS A 249 -23.65 11.36 -1.72
CA LYS A 249 -23.75 10.92 -3.11
C LYS A 249 -22.49 10.18 -3.54
N GLU A 250 -21.32 10.70 -3.17
CA GLU A 250 -20.01 10.09 -3.47
C GLU A 250 -19.86 8.75 -2.74
N ILE A 251 -20.24 8.69 -1.46
CA ILE A 251 -20.25 7.44 -0.65
C ILE A 251 -21.07 6.36 -1.37
N LEU A 252 -22.28 6.69 -1.82
CA LEU A 252 -23.16 5.75 -2.50
C LEU A 252 -22.66 5.34 -3.90
N ILE A 253 -21.97 6.24 -4.62
CA ILE A 253 -21.34 5.90 -5.91
C ILE A 253 -20.23 4.86 -5.69
N LEU A 254 -19.32 5.14 -4.76
CA LEU A 254 -18.22 4.22 -4.43
C LEU A 254 -18.75 2.86 -3.94
N ALA A 255 -19.77 2.86 -3.08
CA ALA A 255 -20.37 1.64 -2.59
C ALA A 255 -20.98 0.79 -3.72
N ARG A 256 -21.69 1.42 -4.67
CA ARG A 256 -22.22 0.72 -5.85
C ARG A 256 -21.12 0.15 -6.74
N TRP A 257 -20.05 0.91 -6.97
CA TRP A 257 -18.89 0.43 -7.74
C TRP A 257 -18.24 -0.77 -7.05
N ALA A 258 -18.08 -0.72 -5.74
CA ALA A 258 -17.48 -1.81 -4.97
C ALA A 258 -18.30 -3.11 -5.07
N VAL A 259 -19.63 -3.02 -4.96
CA VAL A 259 -20.53 -4.16 -5.16
C VAL A 259 -20.42 -4.72 -6.58
N MET A 260 -20.37 -3.87 -7.61
CA MET A 260 -20.20 -4.34 -8.99
C MET A 260 -18.87 -5.07 -9.21
N VAL A 261 -17.78 -4.60 -8.60
CA VAL A 261 -16.47 -5.26 -8.68
C VAL A 261 -16.50 -6.60 -7.96
N GLU A 262 -17.06 -6.68 -6.74
CA GLU A 262 -17.24 -7.94 -6.01
C GLU A 262 -18.07 -8.95 -6.78
N GLU A 263 -19.20 -8.52 -7.36
CA GLU A 263 -20.07 -9.40 -8.16
C GLU A 263 -19.32 -9.95 -9.38
N HIS A 264 -18.55 -9.11 -10.07
CA HIS A 264 -17.72 -9.52 -11.19
C HIS A 264 -16.71 -10.61 -10.80
N TYR A 265 -15.92 -10.38 -9.74
CA TYR A 265 -14.89 -11.33 -9.31
C TYR A 265 -15.49 -12.59 -8.68
N SER A 266 -16.58 -12.47 -7.94
CA SER A 266 -17.30 -13.62 -7.38
C SER A 266 -17.83 -14.53 -8.48
N LYS A 267 -18.40 -13.95 -9.56
CA LYS A 267 -18.83 -14.70 -10.73
C LYS A 267 -17.66 -15.34 -11.47
N LYS A 268 -16.57 -14.60 -11.66
CA LYS A 268 -15.36 -15.09 -12.35
C LYS A 268 -14.73 -16.28 -11.62
N ASN A 269 -14.68 -16.23 -10.28
CA ASN A 269 -14.04 -17.25 -9.45
C ASN A 269 -15.00 -18.40 -9.07
N GLY A 270 -16.31 -18.24 -9.27
CA GLY A 270 -17.31 -19.26 -8.96
C GLY A 270 -17.65 -19.39 -7.47
N HIS A 271 -17.14 -18.49 -6.63
CA HIS A 271 -17.44 -18.41 -5.19
C HIS A 271 -17.43 -16.96 -4.73
N PHE A 272 -18.04 -16.67 -3.58
CA PHE A 272 -17.98 -15.35 -2.95
C PHE A 272 -16.52 -14.90 -2.82
N THR A 273 -16.19 -13.78 -3.45
CA THR A 273 -14.85 -13.20 -3.47
C THR A 273 -14.95 -11.76 -2.97
N PRO A 274 -14.76 -11.50 -1.66
CA PRO A 274 -14.71 -10.15 -1.16
C PRO A 274 -13.50 -9.41 -1.74
N MET A 275 -13.61 -8.10 -1.86
CA MET A 275 -12.63 -7.24 -2.54
C MET A 275 -12.12 -6.15 -1.62
N ASP A 276 -10.82 -5.87 -1.76
CA ASP A 276 -10.11 -4.70 -1.26
C ASP A 276 -9.76 -3.82 -2.47
N LEU A 277 -10.31 -2.60 -2.48
CA LEU A 277 -10.20 -1.64 -3.58
C LEU A 277 -9.51 -0.38 -3.12
N GLU A 278 -8.66 0.19 -3.95
CA GLU A 278 -8.19 1.57 -3.76
C GLU A 278 -9.00 2.52 -4.65
N TRP A 279 -9.32 3.71 -4.13
CA TRP A 279 -10.06 4.74 -4.85
C TRP A 279 -9.44 6.13 -4.66
N ALA A 280 -9.74 7.04 -5.59
CA ALA A 280 -9.32 8.43 -5.53
C ALA A 280 -10.42 9.37 -6.05
N ARG A 281 -10.54 10.55 -5.44
CA ARG A 281 -11.32 11.68 -5.95
C ARG A 281 -10.36 12.76 -6.45
N ASP A 282 -10.51 13.13 -7.71
CA ASP A 282 -9.73 14.21 -8.30
C ASP A 282 -10.12 15.56 -7.67
N GLY A 283 -9.16 16.31 -7.14
CA GLY A 283 -9.42 17.61 -6.50
C GLY A 283 -9.74 18.75 -7.48
N ARG A 284 -9.61 18.52 -8.79
CA ARG A 284 -9.90 19.50 -9.84
C ARG A 284 -11.21 19.20 -10.54
N THR A 285 -11.44 17.95 -10.93
CA THR A 285 -12.66 17.56 -11.65
C THR A 285 -13.77 17.05 -10.72
N HIS A 286 -13.44 16.72 -9.47
CA HIS A 286 -14.33 16.07 -8.50
C HIS A 286 -14.82 14.68 -8.92
N GLU A 287 -14.23 14.10 -9.97
CA GLU A 287 -14.54 12.75 -10.42
C GLU A 287 -13.92 11.70 -9.49
N LEU A 288 -14.59 10.56 -9.38
CA LEU A 288 -14.16 9.41 -8.60
C LEU A 288 -13.54 8.36 -9.52
N PHE A 289 -12.52 7.66 -9.03
CA PHE A 289 -11.80 6.62 -9.75
C PHE A 289 -11.56 5.42 -8.83
N ILE A 290 -11.70 4.20 -9.36
CA ILE A 290 -11.11 3.00 -8.77
C ILE A 290 -9.72 2.85 -9.39
N ILE A 291 -8.69 2.77 -8.55
CA ILE A 291 -7.28 2.76 -8.98
C ILE A 291 -6.58 1.42 -8.71
N GLN A 292 -7.16 0.55 -7.88
CA GLN A 292 -6.72 -0.82 -7.69
C GLN A 292 -7.89 -1.69 -7.22
N ALA A 293 -7.87 -2.97 -7.58
CA ALA A 293 -8.80 -3.97 -7.07
C ALA A 293 -8.07 -5.30 -6.85
N ARG A 294 -8.24 -5.89 -5.67
CA ARG A 294 -7.70 -7.23 -5.34
C ARG A 294 -8.63 -7.98 -4.39
N PRO A 295 -8.60 -9.32 -4.36
CA PRO A 295 -9.35 -10.08 -3.36
C PRO A 295 -8.92 -9.72 -1.93
N GLU A 296 -9.89 -9.64 -1.02
CA GLU A 296 -9.64 -9.60 0.43
C GLU A 296 -9.28 -11.02 0.88
N THR A 297 -8.17 -11.18 1.59
CA THR A 297 -7.57 -12.50 1.90
C THR A 297 -7.52 -12.84 3.38
N VAL A 298 -7.80 -11.89 4.29
CA VAL A 298 -7.80 -12.10 5.74
C VAL A 298 -8.98 -13.00 6.14
N HIS A 299 -10.16 -12.80 5.56
CA HIS A 299 -11.35 -13.59 5.88
C HIS A 299 -11.65 -14.72 4.87
N ALA A 300 -10.85 -14.86 3.81
CA ALA A 300 -11.08 -15.85 2.74
C ALA A 300 -11.17 -17.31 3.21
N GLY A 301 -10.67 -17.64 4.41
CA GLY A 301 -10.75 -18.97 5.02
C GLY A 301 -11.60 -19.06 6.29
N ARG A 302 -12.32 -18.00 6.68
CA ARG A 302 -13.07 -17.96 7.94
C ARG A 302 -14.47 -18.57 7.77
N ASP A 303 -14.82 -19.47 8.68
CA ASP A 303 -16.16 -20.03 8.78
C ASP A 303 -17.10 -18.98 9.40
N PHE A 304 -17.88 -18.29 8.56
CA PHE A 304 -18.81 -17.24 8.98
C PHE A 304 -19.96 -17.74 9.88
N SER A 305 -20.10 -19.06 10.09
CA SER A 305 -21.04 -19.60 11.07
C SER A 305 -20.54 -19.51 12.52
N LYS A 306 -19.27 -19.14 12.74
CA LYS A 306 -18.63 -19.10 14.06
C LYS A 306 -18.21 -17.69 14.44
N ILE A 307 -18.87 -17.14 15.46
CA ILE A 307 -18.49 -15.87 16.09
C ILE A 307 -17.51 -16.17 17.22
N LYS A 308 -16.36 -15.49 17.22
CA LYS A 308 -15.41 -15.52 18.33
C LYS A 308 -15.35 -14.11 18.93
N GLU A 309 -15.89 -13.98 20.13
CA GLU A 309 -15.89 -12.73 20.90
C GLU A 309 -14.86 -12.85 22.03
N CYS A 310 -13.95 -11.88 22.13
CA CYS A 310 -13.05 -11.77 23.28
C CYS A 310 -13.59 -10.71 24.22
N LYS A 311 -13.97 -11.11 25.44
CA LYS A 311 -14.54 -10.20 26.43
C LYS A 311 -13.58 -10.04 27.60
N LEU A 312 -13.21 -8.80 27.91
CA LEU A 312 -12.50 -8.50 29.14
C LEU A 312 -13.47 -8.70 30.32
N LEU A 313 -13.15 -9.63 31.21
CA LEU A 313 -13.99 -9.94 32.36
C LEU A 313 -13.89 -8.86 33.46
N ASP A 314 -12.72 -8.24 33.58
CA ASP A 314 -12.47 -7.15 34.50
C ASP A 314 -13.01 -5.83 33.95
N LYS A 315 -13.78 -5.11 34.78
CA LYS A 315 -14.18 -3.72 34.51
C LYS A 315 -13.22 -2.79 35.24
N ARG A 316 -12.25 -2.24 34.51
CA ARG A 316 -11.37 -1.16 34.99
C ARG A 316 -11.52 0.03 34.06
N GLU A 317 -11.32 1.24 34.59
CA GLU A 317 -11.24 2.42 33.72
C GLU A 317 -10.02 2.30 32.80
N PRO A 318 -10.18 2.52 31.48
CA PRO A 318 -9.07 2.46 30.55
C PRO A 318 -8.11 3.61 30.81
N VAL A 319 -6.81 3.30 30.86
CA VAL A 319 -5.74 4.33 30.96
C VAL A 319 -5.60 5.11 29.65
N ALA A 320 -5.91 4.48 28.52
CA ALA A 320 -5.96 5.08 27.19
C ALA A 320 -6.93 4.32 26.29
N THR A 321 -7.48 4.99 25.28
CA THR A 321 -8.35 4.42 24.25
C THR A 321 -7.88 4.86 22.87
N GLY A 322 -7.99 3.97 21.88
CA GLY A 322 -7.60 4.26 20.50
C GLY A 322 -8.40 3.40 19.51
N ALA A 323 -8.06 3.50 18.24
CA ALA A 323 -8.63 2.65 17.20
C ALA A 323 -8.25 1.18 17.46
N SER A 324 -9.20 0.26 17.30
CA SER A 324 -8.93 -1.17 17.45
C SER A 324 -8.17 -1.70 16.23
N VAL A 325 -7.29 -2.67 16.45
CA VAL A 325 -6.66 -3.46 15.38
C VAL A 325 -7.06 -4.92 15.62
N GLY A 326 -8.26 -5.27 15.15
CA GLY A 326 -8.87 -6.60 15.31
C GLY A 326 -9.70 -6.77 16.60
N SER A 327 -10.12 -8.01 16.85
CA SER A 327 -11.09 -8.36 17.91
C SER A 327 -10.51 -9.27 19.02
N SER A 328 -9.19 -9.31 19.14
CA SER A 328 -8.48 -10.16 20.12
C SER A 328 -7.94 -9.35 21.29
N ILE A 329 -7.87 -9.98 22.46
CA ILE A 329 -7.22 -9.42 23.64
C ILE A 329 -5.79 -9.94 23.71
N ALA A 330 -4.82 -9.03 23.87
CA ALA A 330 -3.44 -9.36 24.14
C ALA A 330 -3.06 -8.90 25.56
N GLU A 331 -2.24 -9.70 26.23
CA GLU A 331 -1.70 -9.39 27.55
C GLU A 331 -0.18 -9.52 27.52
N GLY A 332 0.49 -8.60 28.20
CA GLY A 332 1.95 -8.62 28.32
C GLY A 332 2.48 -7.42 29.09
N LYS A 333 3.77 -7.49 29.43
CA LYS A 333 4.46 -6.36 30.06
C LYS A 333 4.57 -5.21 29.05
N ALA A 334 4.08 -4.03 29.42
CA ALA A 334 4.20 -2.83 28.60
C ALA A 334 5.67 -2.47 28.36
N ARG A 335 6.03 -2.22 27.11
CA ARG A 335 7.39 -1.90 26.66
C ARG A 335 7.36 -0.68 25.76
N VAL A 336 7.83 0.46 26.28
CA VAL A 336 7.90 1.72 25.53
C VAL A 336 9.18 1.77 24.71
N ILE A 337 9.06 1.84 23.39
CA ILE A 337 10.17 2.00 22.45
C ILE A 337 9.77 3.06 21.43
N LEU A 338 10.23 4.30 21.61
CA LEU A 338 9.88 5.42 20.72
C LEU A 338 10.80 5.55 19.50
N ASP A 339 11.99 4.92 19.54
CA ASP A 339 12.93 4.89 18.41
C ASP A 339 13.04 3.47 17.87
N ALA A 340 12.72 3.30 16.58
CA ALA A 340 12.82 2.04 15.85
C ALA A 340 14.20 1.38 15.96
N LYS A 341 15.29 2.14 16.19
CA LYS A 341 16.64 1.60 16.41
C LYS A 341 16.74 0.69 17.64
N SER A 342 15.84 0.84 18.61
CA SER A 342 15.84 0.08 19.87
C SER A 342 14.87 -1.11 19.86
N ILE A 343 14.27 -1.42 18.69
CA ILE A 343 13.29 -2.49 18.54
C ILE A 343 13.87 -3.88 18.86
N ASN A 344 15.18 -4.05 18.70
CA ASN A 344 15.91 -5.27 19.07
C ASN A 344 15.87 -5.60 20.58
N THR A 345 15.41 -4.67 21.42
CA THR A 345 15.26 -4.88 22.86
C THR A 345 13.88 -5.45 23.24
N PHE A 346 12.94 -5.51 22.29
CA PHE A 346 11.59 -6.06 22.49
C PHE A 346 11.65 -7.58 22.67
N LYS A 347 10.93 -8.10 23.66
CA LYS A 347 10.89 -9.53 23.98
C LYS A 347 9.53 -10.13 23.66
N LYS A 348 9.53 -11.41 23.27
CA LYS A 348 8.30 -12.18 23.05
C LYS A 348 7.43 -12.14 24.31
N GLY A 349 6.16 -11.77 24.17
CA GLY A 349 5.19 -11.64 25.27
C GLY A 349 5.10 -10.24 25.89
N GLU A 350 5.85 -9.25 25.39
CA GLU A 350 5.66 -7.84 25.76
C GLU A 350 4.59 -7.17 24.88
N VAL A 351 4.00 -6.06 25.35
CA VAL A 351 3.11 -5.18 24.58
C VAL A 351 3.89 -3.92 24.21
N LEU A 352 4.11 -3.71 22.91
CA LEU A 352 4.89 -2.58 22.40
C LEU A 352 4.07 -1.28 22.43
N ILE A 353 4.65 -0.22 22.98
CA ILE A 353 4.10 1.14 22.98
C ILE A 353 5.09 2.03 22.24
N THR A 354 4.65 2.62 21.12
CA THR A 354 5.44 3.50 20.24
C THR A 354 4.53 4.53 19.56
N ASP A 355 5.10 5.61 19.02
CA ASP A 355 4.36 6.60 18.24
C ASP A 355 3.87 6.03 16.90
N MET A 356 4.67 5.17 16.26
CA MET A 356 4.32 4.49 15.01
C MET A 356 5.19 3.23 14.87
N THR A 357 4.56 2.09 14.59
CA THR A 357 5.25 0.80 14.34
C THR A 357 5.68 0.63 12.90
#